data_AF-A0A522UAP4-F1
#
_entry.id   AF-A0A522UAP4-F1
#
_cell.length_a   1.000
_cell.length_b   1.000
_cell.length_c   1.000
_cell.angle_alpha   90.00
_cell.angle_beta   90.00
_cell.angle_gamma   90.00
#
_symmetry.space_group_name_H-M   'P 1'
#
loop_
_entity.id
_entity.type
_entity.pdbx_description
1 polymer ?
#
loop_
_entity_poly.entity_id
_entity_poly.type
_entity_poly.pdbx_seq_one_letter_code
_entity_poly.pdbx_strand_id
1 'polypeptide(L)'
;MATVDFVHEPHPHTEKRKLKAPPKVADEHVGFNGRLGAAITRSVGTMWAFYVAAGVMAVWMVLAGFVWGPLHGVDPYPFAFLLFLGNIVQLLLMFVIMVGQQVLGGAADKRAVVTYQDAEAILHECLQMQSHLKAQDRALEHIIAHMQGLDRKMAR
;
A
#
# COMPACT_ATOMS: atom_id res chain seq x y z
N MET A 1 32.21 -40.19 2.51
CA MET A 1 31.77 -38.78 2.53
C MET A 1 30.39 -38.75 3.16
N ALA A 2 30.24 -38.15 4.34
CA ALA A 2 28.91 -37.94 4.91
C ALA A 2 28.20 -36.90 4.03
N THR A 3 27.31 -37.36 3.16
CA THR A 3 26.45 -36.49 2.36
C THR A 3 25.46 -35.84 3.32
N VAL A 4 25.47 -34.51 3.39
CA VAL A 4 24.43 -33.76 4.12
C VAL A 4 23.13 -33.97 3.33
N ASP A 5 22.31 -34.90 3.80
CA ASP A 5 21.02 -35.23 3.18
C ASP A 5 20.00 -34.16 3.56
N PHE A 6 20.06 -33.02 2.85
CA PHE A 6 19.11 -31.94 2.98
C PHE A 6 18.46 -31.67 1.63
N VAL A 7 17.17 -31.97 1.53
CA VAL A 7 16.35 -31.66 0.36
C VAL A 7 15.65 -30.34 0.62
N HIS A 8 15.98 -29.34 -0.18
CA HIS A 8 15.35 -28.02 -0.15
C HIS A 8 13.93 -28.11 -0.71
N GLU A 9 12.93 -27.70 0.07
CA GLU A 9 11.53 -27.64 -0.35
C GLU A 9 11.10 -26.18 -0.55
N PRO A 10 11.30 -25.59 -1.74
CA PRO A 10 11.07 -24.17 -1.95
C PRO A 10 9.64 -23.77 -1.63
N HIS A 11 9.47 -22.58 -1.04
CA HIS A 11 8.12 -22.10 -0.75
C HIS A 11 7.30 -21.90 -2.05
N PRO A 12 6.03 -22.38 -2.14
CA PRO A 12 5.23 -22.30 -3.37
C PRO A 12 4.99 -20.88 -3.91
N HIS A 13 5.05 -19.88 -3.02
CA HIS A 13 4.90 -18.46 -3.39
C HIS A 13 6.13 -17.93 -4.14
N THR A 14 7.34 -18.43 -3.85
CA THR A 14 8.60 -17.93 -4.40
C THR A 14 8.68 -18.14 -5.92
N GLU A 15 8.22 -19.30 -6.39
CA GLU A 15 8.13 -19.61 -7.83
C GLU A 15 7.03 -18.79 -8.52
N LYS A 16 5.88 -18.59 -7.85
CA LYS A 16 4.77 -17.78 -8.37
C LYS A 16 5.13 -16.30 -8.49
N ARG A 17 6.00 -15.79 -7.62
CA ARG A 17 6.48 -14.40 -7.63
C ARG A 17 7.48 -14.12 -8.76
N LYS A 18 8.32 -15.08 -9.13
CA LYS A 18 9.24 -14.94 -10.29
C LYS A 18 8.48 -14.64 -11.60
N LEU A 19 7.22 -15.08 -11.69
CA LEU A 19 6.37 -14.92 -12.86
C LEU A 19 5.50 -13.66 -12.84
N LYS A 20 5.43 -12.91 -11.73
CA LYS A 20 4.52 -11.75 -11.58
C LYS A 20 5.24 -10.51 -11.06
N ALA A 21 5.05 -9.39 -11.76
CA ALA A 21 5.51 -8.08 -11.33
C ALA A 21 4.75 -7.62 -10.06
N PRO A 22 5.35 -6.69 -9.25
CA PRO A 22 4.69 -6.17 -8.06
C PRO A 22 3.34 -5.54 -8.42
N PRO A 23 2.28 -5.76 -7.62
CA PRO A 23 0.97 -5.18 -7.90
C PRO A 23 1.05 -3.65 -7.87
N LYS A 24 0.69 -3.00 -8.98
CA LYS A 24 0.56 -1.55 -9.06
C LYS A 24 -0.90 -1.14 -8.96
N VAL A 25 -1.13 0.07 -8.46
CA VAL A 25 -2.44 0.74 -8.44
C VAL A 25 -3.07 0.79 -9.83
N ALA A 26 -2.25 0.87 -10.89
CA ALA A 26 -2.70 0.92 -12.27
C ALA A 26 -3.21 -0.42 -12.84
N ASP A 27 -2.89 -1.55 -12.18
CA ASP A 27 -3.26 -2.90 -12.65
C ASP A 27 -4.62 -3.35 -12.11
N GLU A 28 -5.25 -2.52 -11.28
CA GLU A 28 -6.57 -2.79 -10.74
C GLU A 28 -7.61 -2.52 -11.84
N HIS A 29 -8.50 -3.49 -12.06
CA HIS A 29 -9.61 -3.36 -13.01
C HIS A 29 -10.67 -2.44 -12.41
N VAL A 30 -10.33 -1.16 -12.37
CA VAL A 30 -11.24 -0.12 -11.94
C VAL A 30 -12.13 0.20 -13.13
N GLY A 31 -13.43 -0.07 -13.03
CA GLY A 31 -14.42 0.36 -14.02
C GLY A 31 -14.34 1.88 -14.26
N PHE A 32 -14.91 2.35 -15.38
CA PHE A 32 -14.85 3.76 -15.78
C PHE A 32 -15.17 4.75 -14.64
N ASN A 33 -16.22 4.46 -13.86
CA ASN A 33 -16.65 5.28 -12.73
C ASN A 33 -15.59 5.37 -11.62
N GLY A 34 -14.90 4.28 -11.32
CA GLY A 34 -13.85 4.29 -10.30
C GLY A 34 -12.58 4.99 -10.79
N ARG A 35 -12.25 4.91 -12.09
CA ARG A 35 -11.13 5.68 -12.67
C ARG A 35 -11.40 7.18 -12.62
N LEU A 36 -12.62 7.58 -12.96
CA LEU A 36 -13.06 8.97 -12.85
C LEU A 36 -13.04 9.45 -11.39
N GLY A 37 -13.60 8.65 -10.48
CA GLY A 37 -13.60 8.95 -9.04
C GLY A 37 -12.19 9.09 -8.46
N ALA A 38 -11.28 8.16 -8.79
CA ALA A 38 -9.89 8.22 -8.35
C ALA A 38 -9.14 9.42 -8.95
N ALA A 39 -9.38 9.76 -10.22
CA ALA A 39 -8.76 10.92 -10.86
C ALA A 39 -9.20 12.24 -10.23
N ILE A 40 -10.52 12.41 -10.02
CA ILE A 40 -11.07 13.60 -9.35
C ILE A 40 -10.55 13.66 -7.91
N THR A 41 -10.58 12.56 -7.18
CA THR A 41 -10.10 12.50 -5.79
C THR A 41 -8.63 12.83 -5.68
N ARG A 42 -7.79 12.38 -6.63
CA ARG A 42 -6.37 12.70 -6.65
C ARG A 42 -6.12 14.17 -6.95
N SER A 43 -6.95 14.79 -7.80
CA SER A 43 -6.87 16.22 -8.10
C SER A 43 -7.36 17.06 -6.91
N VAL A 44 -8.49 16.71 -6.31
CA VAL A 44 -9.09 17.40 -5.16
C VAL A 44 -8.32 17.17 -3.86
N GLY A 45 -7.66 16.02 -3.71
CA GLY A 45 -6.80 15.70 -2.57
C GLY A 45 -5.49 16.50 -2.54
N THR A 46 -5.21 17.33 -3.56
CA THR A 46 -4.13 18.32 -3.49
C THR A 46 -4.64 19.61 -2.87
N MET A 47 -3.78 20.33 -2.13
CA MET A 47 -4.13 21.59 -1.46
C MET A 47 -4.72 22.67 -2.42
N TRP A 48 -4.52 22.52 -3.73
CA TRP A 48 -5.07 23.42 -4.75
C TRP A 48 -6.59 23.56 -4.72
N ALA A 49 -7.35 22.48 -4.48
CA ALA A 49 -8.81 22.57 -4.45
C ALA A 49 -9.30 23.46 -3.30
N PHE A 50 -8.63 23.40 -2.16
CA PHE A 50 -8.90 24.30 -1.04
C PHE A 50 -8.63 25.77 -1.41
N TYR A 51 -7.48 26.06 -2.02
CA TYR A 51 -7.14 27.44 -2.40
C TYR A 51 -8.12 28.03 -3.42
N VAL A 52 -8.57 27.23 -4.40
CA VAL A 52 -9.59 27.67 -5.37
C VAL A 52 -10.92 27.95 -4.65
N ALA A 53 -11.38 27.04 -3.79
CA ALA A 53 -12.64 27.22 -3.07
C ALA A 53 -12.58 28.45 -2.12
N ALA A 54 -11.49 28.61 -1.38
CA ALA A 54 -11.28 29.75 -0.49
C ALA A 54 -11.20 31.08 -1.26
N GLY A 55 -10.52 31.09 -2.40
CA GLY A 55 -10.44 32.26 -3.29
C GLY A 55 -11.81 32.64 -3.85
N VAL A 56 -12.59 31.66 -4.34
CA VAL A 56 -13.95 31.89 -4.85
C VAL A 56 -14.86 32.45 -3.75
N MET A 57 -14.81 31.87 -2.53
CA MET A 57 -15.58 32.38 -1.40
C MET A 57 -15.18 33.82 -1.04
N ALA A 58 -13.88 34.11 -0.93
CA ALA A 58 -13.40 35.44 -0.59
C ALA A 58 -13.82 36.50 -1.63
N VAL A 59 -13.67 36.17 -2.92
CA VAL A 59 -14.08 37.06 -4.02
C VAL A 59 -15.59 37.31 -4.00
N TRP A 60 -16.40 36.26 -3.80
CA TRP A 60 -17.85 36.40 -3.74
C TRP A 60 -18.29 37.27 -2.56
N MET A 61 -17.72 37.03 -1.37
CA MET A 61 -18.02 37.82 -0.17
C MET A 61 -17.69 39.30 -0.35
N VAL A 62 -16.59 39.64 -1.04
CA VAL A 62 -16.23 41.03 -1.36
C VAL A 62 -17.23 41.66 -2.34
N LEU A 63 -17.61 40.92 -3.39
CA LEU A 63 -18.53 41.43 -4.43
C LEU A 63 -19.98 41.55 -3.97
N ALA A 64 -20.43 40.69 -3.05
CA ALA A 64 -21.80 40.63 -2.57
C ALA A 64 -22.01 41.35 -1.22
N GLY A 65 -20.97 41.45 -0.37
CA GLY A 65 -21.06 42.04 0.97
C GLY A 65 -20.96 43.57 1.03
N PHE A 66 -20.40 44.21 0.00
CA PHE A 66 -20.33 45.67 -0.05
C PHE A 66 -21.68 46.27 -0.46
N VAL A 67 -22.14 47.31 0.24
CA VAL A 67 -23.41 48.02 -0.02
C VAL A 67 -23.53 48.51 -1.48
N TRP A 68 -22.40 48.78 -2.14
CA TRP A 68 -22.29 49.22 -3.53
C TRP A 68 -21.71 48.15 -4.47
N GLY A 69 -21.57 46.91 -3.99
CA GLY A 69 -21.04 45.81 -4.77
C GLY A 69 -21.99 45.42 -5.91
N PRO A 70 -21.48 45.06 -7.10
CA PRO A 70 -22.31 44.73 -8.26
C PRO A 70 -23.24 43.53 -8.02
N LEU A 71 -22.96 42.68 -7.02
CA LEU A 71 -23.77 41.50 -6.67
C LEU A 71 -24.58 41.67 -5.37
N HIS A 72 -24.54 42.83 -4.71
CA HIS A 72 -25.21 43.05 -3.41
C HIS A 72 -26.73 42.82 -3.47
N GLY A 73 -27.38 43.11 -4.60
CA GLY A 73 -28.81 42.88 -4.78
C GLY A 73 -29.20 41.42 -5.03
N VAL A 74 -28.24 40.55 -5.39
CA VAL A 74 -28.50 39.15 -5.76
C VAL A 74 -28.32 38.22 -4.57
N ASP A 75 -27.30 38.45 -3.74
CA ASP A 75 -26.97 37.59 -2.59
C ASP A 75 -26.51 38.41 -1.37
N PRO A 76 -27.42 39.16 -0.70
CA PRO A 76 -27.08 39.91 0.50
C PRO A 76 -26.61 39.00 1.64
N TYR A 77 -25.81 39.53 2.56
CA TYR A 77 -25.44 38.84 3.80
C TYR A 77 -26.73 38.35 4.52
N PRO A 78 -26.86 37.05 4.85
CA PRO A 78 -25.83 36.05 5.10
C PRO A 78 -25.42 35.13 3.92
N PHE A 79 -25.58 35.55 2.66
CA PHE A 79 -25.16 34.82 1.44
C PHE A 79 -25.89 33.47 1.21
N ALA A 80 -27.22 33.49 1.23
CA ALA A 80 -28.04 32.28 1.10
C ALA A 80 -27.77 31.52 -0.21
N PHE A 81 -27.51 32.22 -1.31
CA PHE A 81 -27.24 31.58 -2.61
C PHE A 81 -25.86 30.93 -2.63
N LEU A 82 -24.82 31.64 -2.14
CA LEU A 82 -23.48 31.08 -1.99
C LEU A 82 -23.46 29.83 -1.10
N LEU A 83 -24.14 29.88 0.06
CA LEU A 83 -24.26 28.75 0.99
C LEU A 83 -24.99 27.57 0.37
N PHE A 84 -26.06 27.82 -0.40
CA PHE A 84 -26.80 26.79 -1.10
C PHE A 84 -25.93 26.09 -2.16
N LEU A 85 -25.25 26.87 -3.00
CA LEU A 85 -24.37 26.33 -4.03
C LEU A 85 -23.17 25.59 -3.43
N GLY A 86 -22.58 26.14 -2.36
CA GLY A 86 -21.49 25.53 -1.61
C GLY A 86 -21.87 24.15 -1.04
N ASN A 87 -23.06 24.01 -0.47
CA ASN A 87 -23.54 22.72 0.07
C ASN A 87 -23.70 21.67 -1.03
N ILE A 88 -24.25 22.03 -2.19
CA ILE A 88 -24.40 21.09 -3.33
C ILE A 88 -23.02 20.61 -3.80
N VAL A 89 -22.09 21.56 -4.02
CA VAL A 89 -20.73 21.25 -4.43
C VAL A 89 -20.05 20.35 -3.39
N GLN A 90 -20.17 20.67 -2.10
CA GLN A 90 -19.60 19.86 -1.01
C GLN A 90 -20.15 18.43 -1.00
N LEU A 91 -21.47 18.23 -1.10
CA LEU A 91 -22.07 16.90 -1.13
C LEU A 91 -21.53 16.06 -2.29
N LEU A 92 -21.47 16.66 -3.49
CA LEU A 92 -20.93 16.01 -4.68
C LEU A 92 -19.44 15.66 -4.51
N LEU A 93 -18.64 16.61 -4.02
CA LEU A 93 -17.22 16.37 -3.73
C LEU A 93 -17.04 15.23 -2.74
N MET A 94 -17.84 15.20 -1.66
CA MET A 94 -17.78 14.15 -0.64
C MET A 94 -18.07 12.76 -1.24
N PHE A 95 -19.11 12.62 -2.06
CA PHE A 95 -19.43 11.34 -2.72
C PHE A 95 -18.31 10.89 -3.66
N VAL A 96 -17.79 11.81 -4.48
CA VAL A 96 -16.72 11.48 -5.43
C VAL A 96 -15.43 11.10 -4.71
N ILE A 97 -15.08 11.83 -3.64
CA ILE A 97 -13.92 11.53 -2.78
C ILE A 97 -14.08 10.14 -2.16
N MET A 98 -15.25 9.81 -1.60
CA MET A 98 -15.49 8.51 -0.97
C MET A 98 -15.26 7.36 -1.95
N VAL A 99 -15.81 7.45 -3.15
CA VAL A 99 -15.60 6.43 -4.20
C VAL A 99 -14.13 6.37 -4.62
N GLY A 100 -13.48 7.53 -4.81
CA GLY A 100 -12.07 7.55 -5.20
C GLY A 100 -11.15 6.99 -4.11
N GLN A 101 -11.42 7.23 -2.83
CA GLN A 101 -10.68 6.65 -1.71
C GLN A 101 -10.84 5.13 -1.65
N GLN A 102 -12.06 4.60 -1.84
CA GLN A 102 -12.30 3.16 -1.89
C GLN A 102 -11.49 2.49 -3.03
N VAL A 103 -11.47 3.12 -4.20
CA VAL A 103 -10.69 2.65 -5.36
C VAL A 103 -9.19 2.71 -5.08
N LEU A 104 -8.69 3.80 -4.50
CA LEU A 104 -7.26 3.94 -4.16
C LEU A 104 -6.83 2.98 -3.04
N GLY A 105 -7.76 2.60 -2.15
CA GLY A 105 -7.55 1.66 -1.04
C GLY A 105 -7.39 0.22 -1.48
N GLY A 106 -8.11 -0.23 -2.52
CA GLY A 106 -8.00 -1.62 -3.03
C GLY A 106 -6.56 -2.02 -3.40
N ALA A 107 -5.83 -1.13 -4.07
CA ALA A 107 -4.42 -1.34 -4.37
C ALA A 107 -3.50 -1.35 -3.15
N ALA A 108 -3.88 -0.68 -2.05
CA ALA A 108 -3.16 -0.77 -0.78
C ALA A 108 -3.40 -2.13 -0.12
N ASP A 109 -4.64 -2.60 -0.08
CA ASP A 109 -5.00 -3.91 0.47
C ASP A 109 -4.32 -5.05 -0.29
N LYS A 110 -4.30 -4.97 -1.62
CA LYS A 110 -3.61 -5.97 -2.45
C LYS A 110 -2.09 -5.97 -2.21
N ARG A 111 -1.49 -4.78 -2.03
CA ARG A 111 -0.07 -4.68 -1.65
C ARG A 111 0.20 -5.24 -0.25
N ALA A 112 -0.74 -5.09 0.69
CA ALA A 112 -0.64 -5.69 2.01
C ALA A 112 -0.66 -7.22 1.93
N VAL A 113 -1.57 -7.81 1.13
CA VAL A 113 -1.62 -9.26 0.91
C VAL A 113 -0.33 -9.79 0.30
N VAL A 114 0.22 -9.12 -0.73
CA VAL A 114 1.49 -9.56 -1.34
C VAL A 114 2.66 -9.43 -0.36
N THR A 115 2.72 -8.35 0.42
CA THR A 115 3.75 -8.18 1.47
C THR A 115 3.66 -9.29 2.52
N TYR A 116 2.45 -9.68 2.92
CA TYR A 116 2.23 -10.79 3.85
C TYR A 116 2.74 -12.12 3.28
N GLN A 117 2.40 -12.44 2.03
CA GLN A 117 2.86 -13.67 1.36
C GLN A 117 4.39 -13.70 1.15
N ASP A 118 5.00 -12.53 0.90
CA ASP A 118 6.46 -12.40 0.83
C ASP A 118 7.11 -12.67 2.20
N ALA A 119 6.54 -12.13 3.28
CA ALA A 119 7.05 -12.37 4.63
C ALA A 119 6.93 -13.85 5.03
N GLU A 120 5.84 -14.51 4.68
CA GLU A 120 5.64 -15.95 4.88
C GLU A 120 6.71 -16.77 4.14
N ALA A 121 6.97 -16.44 2.86
CA ALA A 121 8.00 -17.10 2.07
C ALA A 121 9.40 -16.93 2.69
N ILE A 122 9.74 -15.72 3.14
CA ILE A 122 11.03 -15.45 3.81
C ILE A 122 11.14 -16.28 5.10
N LEU A 123 10.08 -16.35 5.91
CA LEU A 123 10.09 -17.14 7.14
C LEU A 123 10.33 -18.62 6.85
N HIS A 124 9.67 -19.17 5.82
CA HIS A 124 9.86 -20.57 5.41
C HIS A 124 11.31 -20.84 4.98
N GLU A 125 11.91 -19.95 4.20
CA GLU A 125 13.32 -20.04 3.80
C GLU A 125 14.26 -19.95 5.01
N CYS A 126 13.96 -19.09 5.99
CA CYS A 126 14.70 -19.03 7.25
C CYS A 126 14.64 -20.34 8.04
N LEU A 127 13.45 -20.97 8.12
CA LEU A 127 13.28 -22.26 8.79
C LEU A 127 14.08 -23.37 8.08
N GLN A 128 14.11 -23.36 6.75
CA GLN A 128 14.92 -24.29 5.99
C GLN A 128 16.42 -24.09 6.21
N MET A 129 16.91 -22.85 6.17
CA MET A 129 18.31 -22.56 6.52
C MET A 129 18.64 -23.06 7.93
N GLN A 130 17.75 -22.86 8.90
CA GLN A 130 17.94 -23.38 10.26
C GLN A 130 18.03 -24.91 10.28
N SER A 131 17.16 -25.60 9.54
CA SER A 131 17.19 -27.06 9.46
C SER A 131 18.45 -27.59 8.77
N HIS A 132 18.94 -26.88 7.76
CA HIS A 132 20.19 -27.19 7.07
C HIS A 132 21.40 -26.99 7.99
N LEU A 133 21.46 -25.88 8.74
CA LEU A 133 22.50 -25.64 9.75
C LEU A 133 22.53 -26.75 10.80
N LYS A 134 21.37 -27.17 11.32
CA LYS A 134 21.28 -28.31 12.25
C LYS A 134 21.79 -29.62 11.63
N ALA A 135 21.60 -29.84 10.33
CA ALA A 135 22.12 -31.01 9.64
C ALA A 135 23.65 -30.94 9.48
N GLN A 136 24.20 -29.75 9.20
CA GLN A 136 25.64 -29.51 9.17
C GLN A 136 26.28 -29.72 10.54
N ASP A 137 25.67 -29.21 11.62
CA ASP A 137 26.16 -29.38 12.98
C ASP A 137 26.29 -30.87 13.34
N ARG A 138 25.27 -31.69 13.02
CA ARG A 138 25.33 -33.15 13.22
C ARG A 138 26.45 -33.80 12.42
N ALA A 139 26.68 -33.37 11.18
CA ALA A 139 27.77 -33.92 10.36
C ALA A 139 29.14 -33.56 10.96
N LEU A 140 29.31 -32.34 11.46
CA LEU A 140 30.52 -31.91 12.16
C LEU A 140 30.75 -32.71 13.44
N GLU A 141 29.71 -32.93 14.26
CA GLU A 141 29.79 -33.78 15.45
C GLU A 141 30.28 -35.19 15.12
N HIS A 142 29.77 -35.79 14.04
CA HIS A 142 30.21 -37.10 13.57
C HIS A 142 31.69 -37.13 13.15
N ILE A 143 32.16 -36.09 12.46
CA ILE A 143 33.57 -35.96 12.04
C ILE A 143 34.48 -35.83 13.26
N ILE A 144 34.11 -34.99 14.23
CA ILE A 144 34.85 -34.79 15.48
C ILE A 144 34.94 -36.11 16.26
N ALA A 145 33.83 -36.83 16.40
CA ALA A 145 33.79 -38.12 17.08
C ALA A 145 34.69 -39.16 16.38
N HIS A 146 34.73 -39.16 15.05
CA HIS A 146 35.61 -40.05 14.28
C HIS A 146 37.09 -39.72 14.50
N MET A 147 37.46 -38.43 14.45
CA MET A 147 38.83 -37.98 14.74
C MET A 147 39.29 -38.38 16.15
N GLN A 148 38.46 -38.15 17.18
CA GLN A 148 38.78 -38.58 18.55
C GLN A 148 38.91 -40.11 18.69
N GLY A 149 38.21 -40.87 17.86
CA GLY A 149 38.35 -42.32 17.79
C GLY A 149 39.67 -42.76 17.17
N LEU A 150 40.14 -42.05 16.14
CA LEU A 150 41.43 -42.29 15.48
C LEU A 150 42.60 -41.93 16.40
N ASP A 151 42.54 -40.78 17.08
CA ASP A 151 43.58 -40.37 18.04
C ASP A 151 43.72 -41.39 19.18
N ARG A 152 42.60 -41.89 19.72
CA ARG A 152 42.63 -42.94 20.75
C ARG A 152 43.22 -44.26 20.27
N LYS A 153 43.13 -44.58 18.98
CA LYS A 153 43.77 -45.76 18.39
C LYS A 153 45.26 -45.56 18.17
N MET A 154 45.70 -44.36 17.80
CA MET A 154 47.12 -44.04 17.65
C MET A 154 47.86 -43.87 18.98
N ALA A 155 47.14 -43.51 20.06
CA ALA A 155 47.69 -43.40 21.40
C ALA A 155 47.80 -44.74 22.17
N ARG A 156 47.39 -45.86 21.55
CA ARG A 156 47.55 -47.23 22.06
C ARG A 156 48.63 -47.97 21.29
#